data_AF-A0A928YDV3-F1
#
_entry.id   AF-A0A928YDV3-F1
#
_cell.length_a   1.000
_cell.length_b   1.000
_cell.length_c   1.000
_cell.angle_alpha   90.00
_cell.angle_beta   90.00
_cell.angle_gamma   90.00
#
_symmetry.space_group_name_H-M   'P 1'
#
loop_
_entity.id
_entity.type
_entity.pdbx_description
1 polymer ?
#
loop_
_entity_poly.entity_id
_entity_poly.type
_entity_poly.pdbx_seq_one_letter_code
_entity_poly.pdbx_strand_id
1 'polypeptide(L)'
;MIQYLIGAIASVIIVVPLAYYYYNRGIIRKTKELEKRTIDSERLAFAGTLAGGLAHEIKNPLSTLNIHLQLLKEDLQNIIGASGDDTRKVYRKIEIIQKEALRLEEILNDFLRFAKGQKLELEYCAVNEILDEVINFATPEIKQKNVVVLKSYHPGLPLCYIDSKLIKQAFLNVIINAQQAMEHGGELMIRTSKVKKSVQIDITDTGHGISNDSLNKIFQVYYSTKTAGTGLGLPTTKKIIEEHRGTISVQSQEGKGTNFTIQLPINLENVSV
;
A
#
# COMPACT_ATOMS: atom_id res chain seq x y z
N MET A 1 -64.45 35.96 -5.46
CA MET A 1 -64.23 34.51 -5.16
C MET A 1 -63.12 33.91 -6.02
N ILE A 2 -63.17 34.06 -7.35
CA ILE A 2 -62.18 33.49 -8.29
C ILE A 2 -60.75 34.02 -8.08
N GLN A 3 -60.56 35.32 -7.86
CA GLN A 3 -59.23 35.90 -7.61
C GLN A 3 -58.55 35.35 -6.34
N TYR A 4 -59.32 35.08 -5.28
CA TYR A 4 -58.79 34.46 -4.05
C TYR A 4 -58.35 33.02 -4.28
N LEU A 5 -59.10 32.27 -5.11
CA LEU A 5 -58.77 30.89 -5.46
C LEU A 5 -57.49 30.81 -6.30
N ILE A 6 -57.32 31.74 -7.26
CA ILE A 6 -56.11 31.84 -8.09
C ILE A 6 -54.89 32.20 -7.23
N GLY A 7 -55.02 33.15 -6.29
CA GLY A 7 -53.95 33.51 -5.37
C GLY A 7 -53.53 32.36 -4.45
N ALA A 8 -54.50 31.56 -3.98
CA ALA A 8 -54.23 30.39 -3.13
C ALA A 8 -53.55 29.24 -3.91
N ILE A 9 -53.91 29.02 -5.17
CA ILE A 9 -53.24 28.01 -6.01
C ILE A 9 -51.82 28.45 -6.36
N ALA A 10 -51.63 29.73 -6.70
CA ALA A 10 -50.31 30.29 -6.98
C ALA A 10 -49.37 30.22 -5.77
N SER A 11 -49.87 30.44 -4.54
CA SER A 11 -49.05 30.33 -3.33
C SER A 11 -48.61 28.90 -3.06
N VAL A 12 -49.47 27.89 -3.27
CA VAL A 12 -49.11 26.47 -3.12
C VAL A 12 -48.05 26.06 -4.15
N ILE A 13 -48.18 26.50 -5.41
CA ILE A 13 -47.23 26.21 -6.50
C ILE A 13 -45.85 26.81 -6.23
N ILE A 14 -45.75 27.89 -5.46
CA ILE A 14 -44.45 28.50 -5.13
C ILE A 14 -43.91 27.92 -3.83
N VAL A 15 -44.73 27.87 -2.77
CA VAL A 15 -44.28 27.51 -1.42
C VAL A 15 -43.88 26.04 -1.33
N VAL A 16 -44.62 25.13 -1.97
CA VAL A 16 -44.34 23.68 -1.88
C VAL A 16 -43.01 23.32 -2.57
N PRO A 17 -42.72 23.75 -3.81
CA PRO A 17 -41.42 23.51 -4.44
C PRO A 17 -40.28 24.22 -3.72
N LEU A 18 -40.51 25.41 -3.17
CA LEU A 18 -39.49 26.12 -2.38
C LEU A 18 -39.16 25.33 -1.11
N ALA A 19 -40.19 24.89 -0.36
CA ALA A 19 -40.03 24.06 0.82
C ALA A 19 -39.34 22.73 0.50
N TYR A 20 -39.71 22.08 -0.62
CA TYR A 20 -39.06 20.86 -1.11
C TYR A 20 -37.59 21.09 -1.47
N TYR A 21 -37.27 22.19 -2.16
CA TYR A 21 -35.90 22.58 -2.49
C TYR A 21 -35.05 22.83 -1.23
N TYR A 22 -35.57 23.58 -0.26
CA TYR A 22 -34.87 23.81 1.02
C TYR A 22 -34.70 22.54 1.84
N TYR A 23 -35.71 21.67 1.86
CA TYR A 23 -35.65 20.36 2.51
C TYR A 23 -34.55 19.48 1.90
N ASN A 24 -34.56 19.29 0.57
CA ASN A 24 -33.54 18.52 -0.13
C ASN A 24 -32.13 19.10 0.04
N ARG A 25 -32.00 20.44 0.01
CA ARG A 25 -30.71 21.11 0.26
C ARG A 25 -30.23 20.87 1.69
N GLY A 26 -31.13 20.83 2.66
CA GLY A 26 -30.82 20.49 4.06
C GLY A 26 -30.34 19.05 4.21
N ILE A 27 -31.03 18.10 3.57
CA ILE A 27 -30.63 16.69 3.53
C ILE A 27 -29.24 16.53 2.89
N ILE A 28 -29.01 17.08 1.70
CA ILE A 28 -27.70 16.99 1.01
C ILE A 28 -26.57 17.56 1.86
N ARG A 29 -26.79 18.68 2.54
CA ARG A 29 -25.78 19.26 3.46
C ARG A 29 -25.48 18.32 4.63
N LYS A 30 -26.52 17.77 5.25
CA LYS A 30 -26.39 16.86 6.39
C LYS A 30 -25.70 15.56 5.98
N THR A 31 -26.01 15.01 4.81
CA THR A 31 -25.33 13.84 4.25
C THR A 31 -23.86 14.12 3.99
N LYS A 32 -23.52 15.25 3.34
CA LYS A 32 -22.11 15.65 3.13
C LYS A 32 -21.35 15.89 4.43
N GLU A 33 -22.01 16.43 5.45
CA GLU A 33 -21.39 16.65 6.76
C GLU A 33 -21.14 15.32 7.49
N LEU A 34 -22.09 14.39 7.43
CA LEU A 34 -21.93 13.05 7.97
C LEU A 34 -20.84 12.27 7.23
N GLU A 35 -20.84 12.28 5.90
CA GLU A 35 -19.76 11.70 5.08
C GLU A 35 -18.40 12.27 5.47
N LYS A 36 -18.30 13.60 5.61
CA LYS A 36 -17.06 14.24 6.03
C LYS A 36 -16.63 13.81 7.44
N ARG A 37 -17.55 13.76 8.40
CA ARG A 37 -17.27 13.28 9.77
C ARG A 37 -16.85 11.81 9.78
N THR A 38 -17.47 10.97 8.97
CA THR A 38 -17.08 9.56 8.81
C THR A 38 -15.67 9.46 8.24
N ILE A 39 -15.35 10.19 7.17
CA ILE A 39 -14.02 10.25 6.57
C ILE A 39 -12.97 10.75 7.59
N ASP A 40 -13.29 11.82 8.34
CA ASP A 40 -12.38 12.38 9.34
C ASP A 40 -12.16 11.40 10.52
N SER A 41 -13.22 10.69 10.95
CA SER A 41 -13.14 9.65 11.98
C SER A 41 -12.34 8.43 11.50
N GLU A 42 -12.55 7.97 10.27
CA GLU A 42 -11.77 6.89 9.66
C GLU A 42 -10.31 7.28 9.56
N ARG A 43 -9.99 8.52 9.13
CA ARG A 43 -8.64 9.05 9.10
C ARG A 43 -7.99 9.11 10.48
N LEU A 44 -8.72 9.52 11.51
CA LEU A 44 -8.22 9.60 12.89
C LEU A 44 -7.98 8.21 13.49
N ALA A 45 -8.92 7.28 13.33
CA ALA A 45 -8.75 5.89 13.75
C ALA A 45 -7.55 5.25 13.04
N PHE A 46 -7.44 5.50 11.73
CA PHE A 46 -6.33 5.05 10.91
C PHE A 46 -4.99 5.64 11.35
N ALA A 47 -4.94 6.95 11.62
CA ALA A 47 -3.76 7.63 12.18
C ALA A 47 -3.38 7.07 13.56
N GLY A 48 -4.34 6.72 14.41
CA GLY A 48 -4.11 6.10 15.71
C GLY A 48 -3.47 4.71 15.59
N THR A 49 -4.00 3.84 14.73
CA THR A 49 -3.40 2.53 14.43
C THR A 49 -1.99 2.67 13.84
N LEU A 50 -1.82 3.65 12.93
CA LEU A 50 -0.55 3.98 12.31
C LEU A 50 0.50 4.43 13.33
N ALA A 51 0.13 5.32 14.24
CA ALA A 51 1.02 5.84 15.28
C ALA A 51 1.43 4.75 16.27
N GLY A 52 0.51 3.87 16.65
CA GLY A 52 0.79 2.75 17.56
C GLY A 52 1.80 1.76 17.00
N GLY A 53 1.62 1.34 15.73
CA GLY A 53 2.56 0.42 15.10
C GLY A 53 3.90 1.07 14.74
N LEU A 54 3.91 2.35 14.32
CA LEU A 54 5.16 3.10 14.12
C LEU A 54 5.95 3.21 15.42
N ALA A 55 5.28 3.51 16.54
CA ALA A 55 5.93 3.58 17.84
C ALA A 55 6.56 2.24 18.23
N HIS A 56 5.87 1.12 17.96
CA HIS A 56 6.38 -0.21 18.23
C HIS A 56 7.59 -0.57 17.33
N GLU A 57 7.51 -0.27 16.04
CA GLU A 57 8.59 -0.54 15.08
C GLU A 57 9.79 0.39 15.24
N ILE A 58 9.63 1.62 15.73
CA ILE A 58 10.75 2.49 16.12
C ILE A 58 11.37 2.01 17.43
N LYS A 59 10.56 1.60 18.40
CA LYS A 59 11.03 1.16 19.72
C LYS A 59 11.97 -0.05 19.61
N ASN A 60 11.68 -1.00 18.73
CA ASN A 60 12.47 -2.23 18.57
C ASN A 60 13.94 -2.01 18.15
N PRO A 61 14.25 -1.38 17.00
CA PRO A 61 15.62 -1.05 16.60
C PRO A 61 16.27 -0.06 17.58
N LEU A 62 15.51 0.87 18.18
CA LEU A 62 16.04 1.79 19.19
C LEU A 62 16.45 1.09 20.49
N SER A 63 15.70 0.07 20.93
CA SER A 63 16.10 -0.81 22.04
C SER A 63 17.36 -1.62 21.69
N THR A 64 17.45 -2.13 20.45
CA THR A 64 18.63 -2.86 19.98
C THR A 64 19.86 -1.95 19.93
N LEU A 65 19.73 -0.73 19.40
CA LEU A 65 20.76 0.30 19.41
C LEU A 65 21.27 0.56 20.83
N ASN A 66 20.37 0.76 21.80
CA ASN A 66 20.73 1.02 23.18
C ASN A 66 21.49 -0.16 23.82
N ILE A 67 21.08 -1.40 23.58
CA ILE A 67 21.77 -2.59 24.08
C ILE A 67 23.18 -2.67 23.49
N HIS A 68 23.33 -2.50 22.17
CA HIS A 68 24.63 -2.59 21.53
C HIS A 68 25.55 -1.44 21.92
N LEU A 69 25.03 -0.22 22.13
CA LEU A 69 25.78 0.91 22.67
C LEU A 69 26.21 0.66 24.12
N GLN A 70 25.35 0.05 24.94
CA GLN A 70 25.71 -0.32 26.31
C GLN A 70 26.83 -1.36 26.33
N LEU A 71 26.72 -2.42 25.54
CA LEU A 71 27.75 -3.45 25.45
C LEU A 71 29.06 -2.90 24.84
N LEU A 72 28.97 -1.96 23.89
CA LEU A 72 30.13 -1.28 23.34
C LEU A 72 30.84 -0.44 24.42
N LYS A 73 30.07 0.27 25.26
CA LYS A 73 30.60 1.04 26.39
C LYS A 73 31.29 0.14 27.42
N GLU A 74 30.69 -1.00 27.75
CA GLU A 74 31.28 -2.01 28.66
C GLU A 74 32.58 -2.59 28.09
N ASP A 75 32.60 -2.97 26.81
CA ASP A 75 33.81 -3.49 26.15
C ASP A 75 34.91 -2.42 26.09
N LEU A 76 34.58 -1.17 25.75
CA LEU A 76 35.53 -0.05 25.71
C LEU A 76 36.10 0.28 27.10
N GLN A 77 35.30 0.18 28.16
CA GLN A 77 35.74 0.40 29.55
C GLN A 77 36.73 -0.68 30.03
N ASN A 78 36.68 -1.87 29.44
CA ASN A 78 37.57 -2.99 29.74
C ASN A 78 38.85 -3.01 28.87
N ILE A 79 39.07 -1.99 28.01
CA ILE A 79 40.30 -1.82 27.22
C ILE A 79 41.43 -1.26 28.10
N ILE A 80 41.79 -1.99 29.16
CA ILE A 80 43.08 -1.82 29.83
C ILE A 80 43.87 -3.10 29.49
N GLY A 81 44.67 -3.04 28.41
CA GLY A 81 45.57 -4.14 27.96
C GLY A 81 45.14 -4.92 26.70
N ALA A 82 44.30 -4.37 25.83
CA ALA A 82 43.62 -5.14 24.77
C ALA A 82 44.55 -5.79 23.72
N SER A 83 44.29 -7.09 23.48
CA SER A 83 44.77 -7.88 22.35
C SER A 83 43.81 -7.73 21.14
N GLY A 84 44.25 -8.07 19.92
CA GLY A 84 43.50 -7.81 18.67
C GLY A 84 42.10 -8.44 18.52
N ASP A 85 41.68 -9.32 19.43
CA ASP A 85 40.37 -9.98 19.40
C ASP A 85 39.24 -9.10 19.99
N ASP A 86 39.57 -8.16 20.89
CA ASP A 86 38.58 -7.23 21.48
C ASP A 86 38.21 -6.08 20.53
N THR A 87 39.14 -5.64 19.68
CA THR A 87 38.86 -4.68 18.61
C THR A 87 37.81 -5.24 17.63
N ARG A 88 37.86 -6.54 17.32
CA ARG A 88 36.93 -7.19 16.38
C ARG A 88 35.50 -7.25 16.93
N LYS A 89 35.33 -7.40 18.25
CA LYS A 89 34.03 -7.34 18.94
C LYS A 89 33.42 -5.93 18.90
N VAL A 90 34.25 -4.91 19.13
CA VAL A 90 33.87 -3.48 19.03
C VAL A 90 33.35 -3.16 17.62
N TYR A 91 34.09 -3.56 16.57
CA TYR A 91 33.65 -3.37 15.17
C TYR A 91 32.31 -4.04 14.87
N ARG A 92 32.12 -5.30 15.30
CA ARG A 92 30.86 -6.03 15.08
C ARG A 92 29.66 -5.35 15.76
N LYS A 93 29.85 -4.76 16.95
CA LYS A 93 28.79 -4.01 17.63
C LYS A 93 28.45 -2.70 16.91
N ILE A 94 29.45 -2.00 16.37
CA ILE A 94 29.26 -0.79 15.53
C ILE A 94 28.48 -1.14 14.25
N GLU A 95 28.80 -2.25 13.58
CA GLU A 95 28.04 -2.70 12.40
C GLU A 95 26.57 -2.96 12.71
N ILE A 96 26.27 -3.60 13.85
CA ILE A 96 24.88 -3.86 14.27
C ILE A 96 24.15 -2.54 14.55
N ILE A 97 24.81 -1.59 15.21
CA ILE A 97 24.25 -0.25 15.46
C ILE A 97 23.95 0.45 14.13
N GLN A 98 24.88 0.46 13.18
CA GLN A 98 24.66 1.08 11.87
C GLN A 98 23.50 0.43 11.11
N LYS A 99 23.38 -0.90 11.16
CA LYS A 99 22.27 -1.61 10.51
C LYS A 99 20.91 -1.25 11.11
N GLU A 100 20.80 -1.17 12.44
CA GLU A 100 19.54 -0.79 13.09
C GLU A 100 19.18 0.69 12.89
N ALA A 101 20.18 1.57 12.74
CA ALA A 101 19.96 2.97 12.38
C ALA A 101 19.40 3.11 10.94
N LEU A 102 19.98 2.38 9.97
CA LEU A 102 19.46 2.34 8.60
C LEU A 102 18.03 1.78 8.55
N ARG A 103 17.74 0.74 9.35
CA ARG A 103 16.38 0.20 9.47
C ARG A 103 15.39 1.23 10.01
N LEU A 104 15.77 2.02 11.01
CA LEU A 104 14.94 3.11 11.53
C LEU A 104 14.65 4.16 10.45
N GLU A 105 15.64 4.51 9.65
CA GLU A 105 15.50 5.45 8.54
C GLU A 105 14.53 4.93 7.48
N GLU A 106 14.61 3.64 7.11
CA GLU A 106 13.68 2.99 6.19
C GLU A 106 12.23 3.03 6.72
N ILE A 107 12.02 2.63 7.98
CA ILE A 107 10.68 2.66 8.62
C ILE A 107 10.09 4.07 8.61
N LEU A 108 10.90 5.08 8.95
CA LEU A 108 10.47 6.47 8.96
C LEU A 108 10.11 6.96 7.55
N ASN A 109 10.92 6.62 6.55
CA ASN A 109 10.68 6.98 5.16
C ASN A 109 9.43 6.32 4.60
N ASP A 110 9.22 5.03 4.88
CA ASP A 110 8.00 4.30 4.49
C ASP A 110 6.76 4.93 5.13
N PHE A 111 6.83 5.27 6.41
CA PHE A 111 5.75 5.95 7.11
C PHE A 111 5.44 7.32 6.51
N LEU A 112 6.45 8.15 6.26
CA LEU A 112 6.27 9.48 5.68
C LEU A 112 5.68 9.40 4.26
N ARG A 113 6.12 8.43 3.45
CA ARG A 113 5.54 8.16 2.12
C ARG A 113 4.07 7.75 2.23
N PHE A 114 3.74 6.91 3.20
CA PHE A 114 2.39 6.45 3.42
C PHE A 114 1.45 7.56 3.95
N ALA A 115 1.94 8.37 4.90
CA ALA A 115 1.18 9.42 5.57
C ALA A 115 0.96 10.66 4.68
N LYS A 116 1.92 10.96 3.79
CA LYS A 116 1.79 12.07 2.85
C LYS A 116 0.79 11.68 1.77
N GLY A 117 -0.48 12.03 1.95
CA GLY A 117 -1.48 11.99 0.88
C GLY A 117 -0.96 12.83 -0.29
N GLN A 118 -0.48 12.17 -1.34
CA GLN A 118 0.07 12.85 -2.50
C GLN A 118 -1.05 13.23 -3.45
N LYS A 119 -0.94 14.43 -4.03
CA LYS A 119 -1.76 14.79 -5.18
C LYS A 119 -1.29 13.92 -6.34
N LEU A 120 -2.19 13.09 -6.88
CA LEU A 120 -1.88 12.21 -8.01
C LEU A 120 -1.42 13.04 -9.23
N GLU A 121 -0.28 12.67 -9.80
CA GLU A 121 0.22 13.19 -11.08
C GLU A 121 -0.27 12.26 -12.18
N LEU A 122 -1.53 12.43 -12.58
CA LEU A 122 -2.20 11.52 -13.52
C LEU A 122 -1.81 11.79 -14.98
N GLU A 123 -1.49 10.72 -15.70
CA GLU A 123 -1.17 10.72 -17.12
C GLU A 123 -1.66 9.42 -17.79
N TYR A 124 -1.83 9.44 -19.12
CA TYR A 124 -2.19 8.22 -19.86
C TYR A 124 -0.97 7.34 -20.04
N CYS A 125 -0.95 6.20 -19.35
CA CYS A 125 0.17 5.28 -19.32
C CYS A 125 -0.16 3.90 -19.90
N ALA A 126 0.83 3.27 -20.52
CA ALA A 126 0.77 1.87 -20.91
C ALA A 126 1.16 0.95 -19.74
N VAL A 127 0.20 0.17 -19.23
CA VAL A 127 0.42 -0.71 -18.07
C VAL A 127 1.52 -1.75 -18.31
N ASN A 128 1.63 -2.28 -19.53
CA ASN A 128 2.66 -3.26 -19.87
C ASN A 128 4.08 -2.66 -19.78
N GLU A 129 4.26 -1.40 -20.18
CA GLU A 129 5.56 -0.72 -20.10
C GLU A 129 5.97 -0.51 -18.64
N ILE A 130 5.02 -0.07 -17.80
CA ILE A 130 5.22 0.05 -16.35
C ILE A 130 5.66 -1.28 -15.74
N LEU A 131 4.97 -2.39 -16.07
CA LEU A 131 5.33 -3.72 -15.59
C LEU A 131 6.74 -4.12 -16.03
N ASP A 132 7.09 -3.88 -17.29
CA ASP A 132 8.42 -4.19 -17.80
C ASP A 132 9.52 -3.40 -17.10
N GLU A 133 9.33 -2.11 -16.86
CA GLU A 133 10.27 -1.30 -16.07
C GLU A 133 10.49 -1.90 -14.67
N VAL A 134 9.40 -2.25 -13.96
CA VAL A 134 9.48 -2.81 -12.61
C VAL A 134 10.17 -4.17 -12.60
N ILE A 135 9.84 -5.05 -13.56
CA ILE A 135 10.47 -6.37 -13.67
C ILE A 135 11.95 -6.24 -14.01
N ASN A 136 12.31 -5.35 -14.93
CA ASN A 136 13.71 -5.12 -15.31
C ASN A 136 14.51 -4.60 -14.10
N PHE A 137 13.94 -3.70 -13.31
CA PHE A 137 14.53 -3.23 -12.06
C PHE A 137 14.73 -4.37 -11.05
N ALA A 138 13.73 -5.26 -10.87
CA ALA A 138 13.81 -6.37 -9.92
C ALA A 138 14.65 -7.58 -10.42
N THR A 139 14.97 -7.63 -11.72
CA THR A 139 15.62 -8.78 -12.38
C THR A 139 16.90 -9.27 -11.69
N PRO A 140 17.83 -8.41 -11.22
CA PRO A 140 19.05 -8.87 -10.54
C PRO A 140 18.75 -9.75 -9.32
N GLU A 141 17.79 -9.35 -8.48
CA GLU A 141 17.40 -10.08 -7.28
C GLU A 141 16.54 -11.32 -7.60
N ILE A 142 15.66 -11.22 -8.61
CA ILE A 142 14.87 -12.37 -9.12
C ILE A 142 15.82 -13.51 -9.54
N LYS A 143 16.87 -13.18 -10.31
CA LYS A 143 17.85 -14.17 -10.78
C LYS A 143 18.66 -14.75 -9.63
N GLN A 144 19.04 -13.94 -8.64
CA GLN A 144 19.76 -14.42 -7.46
C GLN A 144 18.99 -15.50 -6.70
N LYS A 145 17.65 -15.44 -6.70
CA LYS A 145 16.76 -16.41 -6.05
C LYS A 145 16.33 -17.57 -6.95
N ASN A 146 16.90 -17.72 -8.15
CA ASN A 146 16.51 -18.75 -9.12
C ASN A 146 15.00 -18.73 -9.48
N VAL A 147 14.41 -17.54 -9.56
CA VAL A 147 13.01 -17.36 -9.97
C VAL A 147 12.93 -17.12 -11.47
N VAL A 148 12.05 -17.84 -12.16
CA VAL A 148 11.76 -17.67 -13.60
C VAL A 148 10.59 -16.72 -13.78
N VAL A 149 10.73 -15.71 -14.64
CA VAL A 149 9.65 -14.76 -14.93
C VAL A 149 8.96 -15.15 -16.24
N LEU A 150 7.65 -15.38 -16.17
CA LEU A 150 6.80 -15.73 -17.31
C LEU A 150 5.83 -14.57 -17.59
N LYS A 151 6.00 -13.90 -18.74
CA LYS A 151 5.16 -12.76 -19.13
C LYS A 151 4.14 -13.17 -20.19
N SER A 152 2.87 -12.85 -19.97
CA SER A 152 1.80 -13.04 -20.96
C SER A 152 0.95 -11.78 -21.01
N TYR A 153 1.45 -10.78 -21.74
CA TYR A 153 0.77 -9.50 -21.87
C TYR A 153 -0.22 -9.48 -23.01
N HIS A 154 -1.36 -8.82 -22.78
CA HIS A 154 -2.29 -8.54 -23.85
C HIS A 154 -1.75 -7.41 -24.75
N PRO A 155 -1.59 -7.63 -26.08
CA PRO A 155 -0.88 -6.70 -26.96
C PRO A 155 -1.66 -5.41 -27.27
N GLY A 156 -2.99 -5.43 -27.16
CA GLY A 156 -3.87 -4.30 -27.46
C GLY A 156 -4.51 -3.66 -26.23
N LEU A 157 -3.78 -3.50 -25.13
CA LEU A 157 -4.33 -2.86 -23.93
C LEU A 157 -4.52 -1.35 -24.14
N PRO A 158 -5.65 -0.78 -23.67
CA PRO A 158 -5.83 0.67 -23.64
C PRO A 158 -4.89 1.32 -22.62
N LEU A 159 -4.57 2.60 -22.83
CA LEU A 159 -3.86 3.40 -21.85
C LEU A 159 -4.77 3.66 -20.64
N CYS A 160 -4.21 3.61 -19.44
CA CYS A 160 -4.91 3.96 -18.21
C CYS A 160 -4.53 5.38 -17.76
N TYR A 161 -5.49 6.15 -17.25
CA TYR A 161 -5.24 7.47 -16.68
C TYR A 161 -4.81 7.34 -15.20
N ILE A 162 -3.49 7.21 -14.98
CA ILE A 162 -2.88 6.82 -13.70
C ILE A 162 -1.60 7.61 -13.40
N ASP A 163 -1.15 7.59 -12.15
CA ASP A 163 0.17 8.08 -11.74
C ASP A 163 1.19 6.93 -11.87
N SER A 164 2.04 7.03 -12.89
CA SER A 164 3.02 5.99 -13.21
C SER A 164 3.95 5.68 -12.03
N LYS A 165 4.40 6.69 -11.26
CA LYS A 165 5.37 6.50 -10.17
C LYS A 165 4.75 5.69 -9.04
N LEU A 166 3.52 6.02 -8.65
CA LEU A 166 2.81 5.31 -7.59
C LEU A 166 2.43 3.89 -8.03
N ILE A 167 1.98 3.70 -9.27
CA ILE A 167 1.66 2.36 -9.78
C ILE A 167 2.93 1.48 -9.87
N LYS A 168 4.09 2.03 -10.26
CA LYS A 168 5.37 1.31 -10.18
C LYS A 168 5.66 0.82 -8.76
N GLN A 169 5.45 1.67 -7.76
CA GLN A 169 5.62 1.30 -6.36
C GLN A 169 4.67 0.16 -5.93
N ALA A 170 3.40 0.24 -6.32
CA ALA A 170 2.41 -0.80 -6.03
C ALA A 170 2.82 -2.16 -6.64
N PHE A 171 3.22 -2.17 -7.92
CA PHE A 171 3.67 -3.39 -8.58
C PHE A 171 4.96 -3.94 -7.97
N LEU A 172 5.92 -3.07 -7.65
CA LEU A 172 7.18 -3.48 -7.02
C LEU A 172 6.94 -4.16 -5.67
N ASN A 173 6.04 -3.61 -4.83
CA ASN A 173 5.69 -4.22 -3.54
C ASN A 173 5.13 -5.64 -3.68
N VAL A 174 4.27 -5.87 -4.69
CA VAL A 174 3.71 -7.21 -4.95
C VAL A 174 4.79 -8.16 -5.47
N ILE A 175 5.64 -7.71 -6.39
CA ILE A 175 6.73 -8.50 -6.97
C ILE A 175 7.76 -8.88 -5.91
N ILE A 176 8.17 -7.95 -5.03
CA ILE A 176 9.08 -8.24 -3.91
C ILE A 176 8.46 -9.28 -2.98
N ASN A 177 7.16 -9.18 -2.69
CA ASN A 177 6.48 -10.16 -1.85
C ASN A 177 6.46 -11.55 -2.47
N ALA A 178 6.19 -11.66 -3.78
CA ALA A 178 6.27 -12.90 -4.52
C ALA A 178 7.69 -13.49 -4.49
N GLN A 179 8.73 -12.69 -4.75
CA GLN A 179 10.13 -13.12 -4.67
C GLN A 179 10.51 -13.63 -3.28
N GLN A 180 10.04 -12.97 -2.23
CA GLN A 180 10.30 -13.39 -0.85
C GLN A 180 9.55 -14.68 -0.49
N ALA A 181 8.42 -14.97 -1.13
CA ALA A 181 7.71 -16.24 -0.93
C ALA A 181 8.40 -17.43 -1.64
N MET A 182 9.32 -17.16 -2.57
CA MET A 182 10.04 -18.13 -3.40
C MET A 182 11.54 -18.18 -3.04
N GLU A 183 11.87 -18.39 -1.76
CA GLU A 183 13.27 -18.41 -1.28
C GLU A 183 14.14 -19.50 -1.94
N HIS A 184 13.52 -20.58 -2.41
CA HIS A 184 14.20 -21.72 -3.03
C HIS A 184 13.99 -21.80 -4.56
N GLY A 185 13.60 -20.68 -5.18
CA GLY A 185 13.23 -20.62 -6.59
C GLY A 185 11.73 -20.88 -6.82
N GLY A 186 11.31 -20.69 -8.07
CA GLY A 186 9.91 -20.80 -8.47
C GLY A 186 9.61 -20.03 -9.75
N GLU A 187 8.33 -19.85 -10.03
CA GLU A 187 7.85 -19.13 -11.21
C GLU A 187 7.03 -17.90 -10.79
N LEU A 188 7.40 -16.75 -11.34
CA LEU A 188 6.64 -15.51 -11.27
C LEU A 188 5.92 -15.30 -12.61
N MET A 189 4.61 -15.54 -12.65
CA MET A 189 3.78 -15.32 -13.82
C MET A 189 3.10 -13.96 -13.76
N ILE A 190 3.21 -13.17 -14.83
CA ILE A 190 2.56 -11.86 -14.94
C ILE A 190 1.69 -11.87 -16.19
N ARG A 191 0.39 -11.70 -16.00
CA ARG A 191 -0.60 -11.66 -17.09
C ARG A 191 -1.33 -10.34 -17.08
N THR A 192 -1.62 -9.83 -18.26
CA THR A 192 -2.48 -8.65 -18.40
C THR A 192 -3.63 -8.95 -19.34
N SER A 193 -4.81 -8.39 -19.06
CA SER A 193 -6.00 -8.56 -19.88
C SER A 193 -6.91 -7.34 -19.80
N LYS A 194 -7.76 -7.13 -20.81
CA LYS A 194 -8.80 -6.10 -20.78
C LYS A 194 -10.08 -6.69 -20.23
N VAL A 195 -10.63 -6.11 -19.16
CA VAL A 195 -11.88 -6.55 -18.54
C VAL A 195 -12.82 -5.35 -18.43
N LYS A 196 -13.88 -5.35 -19.27
CA LYS A 196 -14.87 -4.25 -19.34
C LYS A 196 -14.21 -2.87 -19.52
N LYS A 197 -14.23 -2.04 -18.48
CA LYS A 197 -13.68 -0.67 -18.43
C LYS A 197 -12.35 -0.58 -17.67
N SER A 198 -11.71 -1.72 -17.42
CA SER A 198 -10.48 -1.82 -16.64
C SER A 198 -9.44 -2.68 -17.36
N VAL A 199 -8.17 -2.45 -17.03
CA VAL A 199 -7.06 -3.35 -17.29
C VAL A 199 -6.87 -4.21 -16.05
N GLN A 200 -6.90 -5.53 -16.22
CA GLN A 200 -6.59 -6.50 -15.18
C GLN A 200 -5.13 -6.94 -15.31
N ILE A 201 -4.46 -7.01 -14.17
CA ILE A 201 -3.09 -7.46 -13.99
C ILE A 201 -3.13 -8.59 -12.97
N ASP A 202 -2.67 -9.77 -13.36
CA ASP A 202 -2.51 -10.93 -12.49
C ASP A 202 -1.03 -11.17 -12.26
N ILE A 203 -0.60 -11.16 -11.00
CA ILE A 203 0.76 -11.45 -10.56
C ILE A 203 0.69 -12.72 -9.70
N THR A 204 1.14 -13.84 -10.26
CA THR A 204 1.08 -15.15 -9.62
C THR A 204 2.48 -15.65 -9.30
N ASP A 205 2.69 -16.09 -8.07
CA ASP A 205 3.89 -16.81 -7.63
C ASP A 205 3.59 -18.27 -7.29
N THR A 206 4.61 -19.11 -7.35
CA THR A 206 4.57 -20.51 -6.89
C THR A 206 5.27 -20.67 -5.52
N GLY A 207 5.24 -19.62 -4.69
CA GLY A 207 5.89 -19.61 -3.38
C GLY A 207 5.14 -20.43 -2.32
N HIS A 208 5.51 -20.22 -1.06
CA HIS A 208 4.91 -20.95 0.07
C HIS A 208 3.42 -20.63 0.33
N GLY A 209 2.84 -19.62 -0.34
CA GLY A 209 1.45 -19.21 -0.16
C GLY A 209 1.17 -18.55 1.20
N ILE A 210 -0.10 -18.26 1.48
CA ILE A 210 -0.57 -17.53 2.66
C ILE A 210 -1.64 -18.38 3.35
N SER A 211 -1.52 -18.56 4.67
CA SER A 211 -2.54 -19.26 5.46
C SER A 211 -3.85 -18.47 5.54
N ASN A 212 -4.98 -19.17 5.69
CA ASN A 212 -6.31 -18.53 5.74
C ASN A 212 -6.42 -17.45 6.84
N ASP A 213 -5.81 -17.68 8.01
CA ASP A 213 -5.81 -16.73 9.12
C ASP A 213 -5.05 -15.43 8.79
N SER A 214 -4.01 -15.55 7.96
CA SER A 214 -3.17 -14.43 7.55
C SER A 214 -3.78 -13.67 6.37
N LEU A 215 -4.50 -14.36 5.49
CA LEU A 215 -5.06 -13.81 4.25
C LEU A 215 -5.99 -12.60 4.50
N ASN A 216 -6.77 -12.64 5.58
CA ASN A 216 -7.66 -11.54 5.99
C ASN A 216 -6.92 -10.33 6.60
N LYS A 217 -5.63 -10.49 6.90
CA LYS A 217 -4.81 -9.51 7.62
C LYS A 217 -3.72 -8.89 6.76
N ILE A 218 -3.41 -9.43 5.57
CA ILE A 218 -2.27 -8.98 4.75
C ILE A 218 -2.33 -7.51 4.31
N PHE A 219 -3.52 -6.92 4.28
CA PHE A 219 -3.73 -5.50 3.97
C PHE A 219 -3.84 -4.61 5.22
N GLN A 220 -3.69 -5.19 6.42
CA GLN A 220 -3.61 -4.43 7.66
C GLN A 220 -2.22 -3.84 7.81
N VAL A 221 -2.16 -2.59 8.26
CA VAL A 221 -0.92 -1.86 8.51
C VAL A 221 -0.10 -2.57 9.58
N TYR A 222 1.20 -2.72 9.36
CA TYR A 222 2.17 -3.40 10.24
C TYR A 222 1.93 -4.89 10.45
N TYR A 223 1.01 -5.49 9.70
CA TYR A 223 0.90 -6.93 9.67
C TYR A 223 2.00 -7.50 8.76
N SER A 224 2.93 -8.23 9.36
CA SER A 224 4.00 -8.92 8.65
C SER A 224 4.29 -10.25 9.34
N THR A 225 4.44 -11.32 8.56
CA THR A 225 4.96 -12.61 9.04
C THR A 225 6.48 -12.69 8.93
N LYS A 226 7.13 -11.66 8.36
CA LYS A 226 8.57 -11.61 8.07
C LYS A 226 9.31 -10.82 9.16
N THR A 227 10.44 -11.34 9.62
CA THR A 227 11.26 -10.76 10.71
C THR A 227 11.81 -9.35 10.39
N ALA A 228 12.00 -9.02 9.12
CA ALA A 228 12.47 -7.71 8.65
C ALA A 228 11.42 -6.89 7.88
N GLY A 229 10.18 -7.38 7.74
CA GLY A 229 9.16 -6.69 6.95
C GLY A 229 8.45 -5.60 7.76
N THR A 230 8.39 -4.38 7.23
CA THR A 230 7.69 -3.21 7.83
C THR A 230 6.16 -3.37 7.88
N GLY A 231 5.60 -4.36 7.18
CA GLY A 231 4.15 -4.55 7.08
C GLY A 231 3.41 -3.39 6.40
N LEU A 232 4.12 -2.47 5.73
CA LEU A 232 3.54 -1.31 5.05
C LEU A 232 3.37 -1.52 3.54
N GLY A 233 4.08 -2.46 2.92
CA GLY A 233 4.07 -2.66 1.46
C GLY A 233 2.69 -2.96 0.86
N LEU A 234 2.01 -4.00 1.34
CA LEU A 234 0.67 -4.36 0.82
C LEU A 234 -0.43 -3.35 1.19
N PRO A 235 -0.48 -2.79 2.41
CA PRO A 235 -1.39 -1.69 2.72
C PRO A 235 -1.16 -0.46 1.82
N THR A 236 0.10 -0.10 1.56
CA THR A 236 0.46 0.98 0.62
C THR A 236 0.00 0.67 -0.80
N THR A 237 0.21 -0.58 -1.24
CA THR A 237 -0.27 -1.07 -2.54
C THR A 237 -1.79 -0.90 -2.65
N LYS A 238 -2.54 -1.38 -1.66
CA LYS A 238 -4.00 -1.26 -1.64
C LYS A 238 -4.45 0.20 -1.72
N LYS A 239 -3.86 1.07 -0.89
CA LYS A 239 -4.14 2.51 -0.89
C LYS A 239 -3.87 3.14 -2.26
N ILE A 240 -2.72 2.87 -2.87
CA ILE A 240 -2.38 3.39 -4.21
C ILE A 240 -3.42 2.93 -5.23
N ILE A 241 -3.77 1.64 -5.26
CA ILE A 241 -4.76 1.11 -6.21
C ILE A 241 -6.14 1.74 -5.99
N GLU A 242 -6.57 1.91 -4.75
CA GLU A 242 -7.86 2.54 -4.40
C GLU A 242 -7.89 4.04 -4.73
N GLU A 243 -6.78 4.77 -4.54
CA GLU A 243 -6.64 6.18 -4.95
C GLU A 243 -6.78 6.34 -6.48
N HIS A 244 -6.42 5.30 -7.24
CA HIS A 244 -6.65 5.19 -8.69
C HIS A 244 -8.02 4.61 -9.06
N ARG A 245 -8.95 4.48 -8.09
CA ARG A 245 -10.29 3.87 -8.25
C ARG A 245 -10.24 2.43 -8.81
N GLY A 246 -9.12 1.76 -8.60
CA GLY A 246 -8.94 0.36 -8.93
C GLY A 246 -9.34 -0.56 -7.78
N THR A 247 -9.17 -1.85 -8.00
CA THR A 247 -9.37 -2.88 -6.98
C THR A 247 -8.17 -3.82 -6.94
N ILE A 248 -7.80 -4.27 -5.74
CA ILE A 248 -6.83 -5.35 -5.54
C ILE A 248 -7.50 -6.49 -4.77
N SER A 249 -7.27 -7.72 -5.22
CA SER A 249 -7.72 -8.93 -4.56
C SER A 249 -6.60 -9.97 -4.55
N VAL A 250 -6.71 -10.93 -3.64
CA VAL A 250 -5.71 -11.98 -3.43
C VAL A 250 -6.39 -13.34 -3.35
N GLN A 251 -5.77 -14.33 -3.99
CA GLN A 251 -6.11 -15.74 -3.84
C GLN A 251 -4.82 -16.47 -3.51
N SER A 252 -4.79 -17.23 -2.42
CA SER A 252 -3.58 -17.95 -2.01
C SER A 252 -3.96 -19.28 -1.40
N GLN A 253 -3.08 -20.26 -1.57
CA GLN A 253 -3.15 -21.53 -0.87
C GLN A 253 -1.76 -21.88 -0.35
N GLU A 254 -1.68 -22.20 0.94
CA GLU A 254 -0.45 -22.63 1.59
C GLU A 254 0.18 -23.83 0.85
N GLY A 255 1.46 -23.71 0.53
CA GLY A 255 2.24 -24.66 -0.26
C GLY A 255 1.97 -24.66 -1.78
N LYS A 256 1.08 -23.80 -2.31
CA LYS A 256 0.80 -23.71 -3.75
C LYS A 256 1.09 -22.35 -4.39
N GLY A 257 1.30 -21.32 -3.58
CA GLY A 257 1.59 -19.96 -4.05
C GLY A 257 0.42 -18.99 -3.91
N THR A 258 0.60 -17.81 -4.49
CA THR A 258 -0.34 -16.68 -4.36
C THR A 258 -0.58 -16.01 -5.71
N ASN A 259 -1.81 -15.59 -5.96
CA ASN A 259 -2.19 -14.73 -7.06
C ASN A 259 -2.76 -13.40 -6.55
N PHE A 260 -2.12 -12.30 -6.91
CA PHE A 260 -2.67 -10.96 -6.75
C PHE A 260 -3.32 -10.51 -8.05
N THR A 261 -4.59 -10.14 -7.98
CA THR A 261 -5.34 -9.59 -9.12
C THR A 261 -5.62 -8.12 -8.86
N ILE A 262 -5.03 -7.26 -9.69
CA ILE A 262 -5.18 -5.80 -9.67
C ILE A 262 -6.02 -5.39 -10.89
N GLN A 263 -7.02 -4.55 -10.69
CA GLN A 263 -7.80 -3.95 -11.78
C GLN A 263 -7.65 -2.44 -11.73
N LEU A 264 -7.16 -1.84 -12.81
CA LEU A 264 -7.01 -0.39 -12.97
C LEU A 264 -8.02 0.11 -14.00
N PRO A 265 -8.85 1.13 -13.69
CA PRO A 265 -9.77 1.68 -14.65
C PRO A 265 -9.03 2.39 -15.78
N ILE A 266 -9.56 2.27 -17.00
CA ILE A 266 -9.01 2.93 -18.20
C ILE A 266 -9.11 4.45 -18.04
N ASN A 267 -10.22 4.93 -17.46
CA ASN A 267 -10.47 6.34 -17.17
C ASN A 267 -11.16 6.46 -15.80
N LEU A 268 -10.75 7.44 -14.99
CA LEU A 268 -11.25 7.66 -13.63
C LEU A 268 -12.72 8.07 -13.59
N GLU A 269 -13.29 8.63 -14.66
CA GLU A 269 -14.69 9.10 -14.70
C GLU A 269 -15.74 7.99 -14.76
N ASN A 270 -15.34 6.72 -14.92
CA ASN A 270 -16.23 5.65 -15.38
C ASN A 270 -16.54 4.54 -14.36
N VAL A 271 -16.30 4.77 -13.07
CA VAL A 271 -16.75 3.84 -12.01
C VAL A 271 -18.22 4.13 -11.73
N SER A 272 -19.10 3.36 -12.38
CA SER A 272 -20.53 3.35 -12.08
C SER A 272 -20.75 2.83 -10.66
N VAL A 273 -21.41 3.65 -9.84
CA VAL A 273 -22.07 3.31 -8.58
C VAL A 273 -23.01 2.12 -8.77
#